data_AF-A0A381FE41-F1
#
_entry.id   AF-A0A381FE41-F1
#
_cell.length_a   1.000
_cell.length_b   1.000
_cell.length_c   1.000
_cell.angle_alpha   90.00
_cell.angle_beta   90.00
_cell.angle_gamma   90.00
#
_symmetry.space_group_name_H-M   'P 1'
#
loop_
_entity.id
_entity.type
_entity.pdbx_description
1 polymer ?
#
loop_
_entity_poly.entity_id
_entity_poly.type
_entity_poly.pdbx_seq_one_letter_code
_entity_poly.pdbx_strand_id
1 'polypeptide(L)'
;MKKNILTLFALLLFGISANAQQSILMIYNYSPYFLEARIEANGLNGSCYPRISSNDYSSFNITFPPASGGYPFVAKYPRYNQGPSSNPLINQWLVQSSATNPSIWRAAGHPVFYDTSIFTTDTDWTDCLMVTRDANFVYGAELELGDPAYNSCNGPSETYQNRYLVEGEWFTITSGSQKFTYVQVF
;
A
#
# COMPACT_ATOMS: atom_id res chain seq x y z
N MET A 1 -44.27 17.23 -18.05
CA MET A 1 -43.04 17.72 -17.36
C MET A 1 -42.53 16.63 -16.41
N LYS A 2 -41.75 15.65 -16.88
CA LYS A 2 -41.20 14.54 -16.05
C LYS A 2 -39.85 14.00 -16.58
N LYS A 3 -39.06 14.81 -17.28
CA LYS A 3 -37.77 14.37 -17.86
C LYS A 3 -36.53 14.91 -17.12
N ASN A 4 -36.69 15.82 -16.16
CA ASN A 4 -35.56 16.52 -15.55
C ASN A 4 -35.16 16.00 -14.15
N ILE A 5 -35.88 15.02 -13.61
CA ILE A 5 -35.59 14.46 -12.26
C ILE A 5 -34.59 13.30 -12.35
N LEU A 6 -34.65 12.47 -13.39
CA LEU A 6 -33.70 11.35 -13.55
C LEU A 6 -32.26 11.82 -13.74
N THR A 7 -32.04 12.95 -14.41
CA THR A 7 -30.69 13.52 -14.61
C THR A 7 -30.09 14.04 -13.30
N LEU A 8 -30.92 14.49 -12.36
CA LEU A 8 -30.48 14.98 -11.05
C LEU A 8 -30.06 13.83 -10.12
N PHE A 9 -30.75 12.68 -10.19
CA PHE A 9 -30.37 11.48 -9.44
C PHE A 9 -29.11 10.79 -10.00
N ALA A 10 -28.89 10.85 -11.31
CA ALA A 10 -27.67 10.34 -11.91
C ALA A 10 -26.42 11.13 -11.44
N LEU A 11 -26.51 12.46 -11.33
CA LEU A 11 -25.41 13.31 -10.85
C LEU A 11 -25.14 13.18 -9.35
N LEU A 12 -26.15 12.82 -8.54
CA LEU A 12 -26.00 12.57 -7.10
C LEU A 12 -25.39 11.19 -6.78
N LEU A 13 -25.55 10.20 -7.67
CA LEU A 13 -24.98 8.86 -7.51
C LEU A 13 -23.49 8.77 -7.91
N PHE A 14 -22.98 9.75 -8.64
CA PHE A 14 -21.53 9.89 -8.91
C PHE A 14 -20.81 10.79 -7.89
N GLY A 15 -21.51 11.30 -6.87
CA GLY A 15 -20.98 12.30 -5.94
C GLY A 15 -20.48 11.79 -4.59
N ILE A 16 -20.45 10.47 -4.33
CA ILE A 16 -20.20 9.95 -2.97
C ILE A 16 -19.27 8.74 -2.96
N SER A 17 -18.02 8.87 -3.43
CA SER A 17 -16.92 7.98 -3.01
C SER A 17 -15.54 8.47 -3.48
N ALA A 18 -15.22 9.76 -3.33
CA ALA A 18 -13.83 10.19 -3.36
C ALA A 18 -13.26 10.06 -1.93
N ASN A 19 -12.89 8.84 -1.55
CA ASN A 19 -12.16 8.61 -0.31
C ASN A 19 -10.67 8.92 -0.55
N ALA A 20 -10.14 9.87 0.21
CA ALA A 20 -8.83 9.82 0.84
C ALA A 20 -8.25 8.40 0.89
N GLN A 21 -7.01 8.19 0.39
CA GLN A 21 -6.28 6.94 0.18
C GLN A 21 -7.22 5.83 -0.25
N GLN A 22 -7.34 5.57 -1.54
CA GLN A 22 -8.54 4.88 -2.02
C GLN A 22 -8.80 3.55 -1.30
N SER A 23 -7.76 2.77 -0.99
CA SER A 23 -7.91 1.52 -0.24
C SER A 23 -7.19 1.46 1.12
N ILE A 24 -7.78 0.71 2.05
CA ILE A 24 -7.10 0.24 3.26
C ILE A 24 -6.18 -0.92 2.85
N LEU A 25 -4.88 -0.86 3.19
CA LEU A 25 -3.98 -1.99 2.97
C LEU A 25 -4.09 -2.97 4.12
N MET A 26 -4.32 -4.24 3.77
CA MET A 26 -4.35 -5.37 4.67
C MET A 26 -3.27 -6.36 4.24
N ILE A 27 -2.37 -6.72 5.14
CA ILE A 27 -1.30 -7.69 4.85
C ILE A 27 -1.46 -8.88 5.78
N TYR A 28 -1.45 -10.08 5.21
CA TYR A 28 -1.53 -11.34 5.93
C TYR A 28 -0.27 -12.15 5.67
N ASN A 29 0.43 -12.52 6.72
CA ASN A 29 1.55 -13.45 6.65
C ASN A 29 1.12 -14.80 7.26
N TYR A 30 0.80 -15.76 6.39
CA TYR A 30 0.53 -17.15 6.75
C TYR A 30 1.81 -18.00 6.80
N SER A 31 2.93 -17.47 6.28
CA SER A 31 4.19 -18.18 6.17
C SER A 31 4.90 -18.35 7.53
N PRO A 32 5.84 -19.30 7.65
CA PRO A 32 6.68 -19.46 8.84
C PRO A 32 7.85 -18.45 8.89
N TYR A 33 7.93 -17.51 7.96
CA TYR A 33 9.03 -16.56 7.83
C TYR A 33 8.64 -15.16 8.31
N PHE A 34 9.62 -14.40 8.79
CA PHE A 34 9.47 -12.96 8.87
C PHE A 34 9.47 -12.39 7.46
N LEU A 35 8.65 -11.36 7.23
CA LEU A 35 8.64 -10.62 5.97
C LEU A 35 9.14 -9.21 6.22
N GLU A 36 10.33 -8.90 5.73
CA GLU A 36 10.81 -7.52 5.67
C GLU A 36 10.27 -6.88 4.40
N ALA A 37 9.65 -5.71 4.52
CA ALA A 37 8.89 -5.11 3.43
C ALA A 37 9.11 -3.61 3.30
N ARG A 38 8.78 -3.17 2.09
CA ARG A 38 8.50 -1.79 1.72
C ARG A 38 7.10 -1.78 1.11
N ILE A 39 6.33 -0.73 1.41
CA ILE A 39 5.03 -0.49 0.77
C ILE A 39 5.05 0.86 0.10
N GLU A 40 4.49 0.93 -1.10
CA GLU A 40 4.37 2.17 -1.86
C GLU A 40 2.98 2.37 -2.45
N ALA A 41 2.63 3.64 -2.53
CA ALA A 41 1.45 4.12 -3.22
C ALA A 41 1.86 5.20 -4.22
N ASN A 42 1.32 5.09 -5.42
CA ASN A 42 1.56 6.02 -6.51
C ASN A 42 0.26 6.68 -6.95
N GLY A 43 0.40 7.69 -7.82
CA GLY A 43 -0.73 8.38 -8.42
C GLY A 43 -1.63 7.44 -9.20
N LEU A 44 -2.95 7.62 -9.11
CA LEU A 44 -3.90 6.82 -9.88
C LEU A 44 -3.71 6.97 -11.39
N ASN A 45 -4.27 6.03 -12.17
CA ASN A 45 -4.24 6.02 -13.64
C ASN A 45 -2.84 5.92 -14.27
N GLY A 46 -1.92 5.18 -13.64
CA GLY A 46 -0.57 4.92 -14.16
C GLY A 46 0.42 6.07 -13.93
N SER A 47 0.10 7.02 -13.04
CA SER A 47 1.00 8.10 -12.66
C SER A 47 1.94 7.66 -11.55
N CYS A 48 3.26 7.84 -11.70
CA CYS A 48 4.19 7.62 -10.59
C CYS A 48 4.06 8.67 -9.47
N TYR A 49 3.26 9.72 -9.64
CA TYR A 49 3.16 10.83 -8.68
C TYR A 49 1.72 11.29 -8.46
N PRO A 50 1.35 11.75 -7.25
CA PRO A 50 2.19 11.80 -6.05
C PRO A 50 2.58 10.39 -5.57
N ARG A 51 3.80 10.28 -5.03
CA ARG A 51 4.37 9.04 -4.53
C ARG A 51 4.50 9.09 -3.01
N ILE A 52 4.15 8.00 -2.37
CA ILE A 52 4.26 7.80 -0.92
C ILE A 52 4.93 6.45 -0.70
N SER A 53 6.03 6.44 0.03
CA SER A 53 6.76 5.23 0.36
C SER A 53 7.04 5.14 1.85
N SER A 54 7.06 3.91 2.36
CA SER A 54 7.50 3.63 3.72
C SER A 54 9.02 3.81 3.90
N ASN A 55 9.82 3.79 2.83
CA ASN A 55 11.28 3.91 2.87
C ASN A 55 11.85 4.90 1.83
N ASP A 56 13.16 5.03 1.80
CA ASP A 56 13.95 5.80 0.83
C ASP A 56 14.75 4.93 -0.15
N TYR A 57 14.28 3.70 -0.41
CA TYR A 57 14.96 2.70 -1.22
C TYR A 57 16.30 2.18 -0.68
N SER A 58 16.73 2.58 0.52
CA SER A 58 17.99 2.08 1.10
C SER A 58 17.86 0.68 1.72
N SER A 59 16.69 0.35 2.28
CA SER A 59 16.45 -0.90 3.04
C SER A 59 14.96 -1.13 3.31
N PHE A 60 14.56 -2.38 3.57
CA PHE A 60 13.23 -2.71 4.08
C PHE A 60 13.05 -2.15 5.49
N ASN A 61 11.93 -1.46 5.74
CA ASN A 61 11.71 -0.72 6.99
C ASN A 61 10.52 -1.23 7.81
N ILE A 62 9.81 -2.22 7.29
CA ILE A 62 8.66 -2.86 7.93
C ILE A 62 8.99 -4.34 8.10
N THR A 63 8.66 -4.91 9.25
CA THR A 63 8.82 -6.36 9.48
C THR A 63 7.50 -6.95 9.95
N PHE A 64 6.96 -7.89 9.17
CA PHE A 64 5.79 -8.69 9.55
C PHE A 64 6.25 -10.00 10.19
N PRO A 65 5.88 -10.28 11.44
CA PRO A 65 6.13 -11.57 12.09
C PRO A 65 5.58 -12.76 11.29
N PRO A 66 6.15 -13.96 11.47
CA PRO A 66 5.58 -15.19 10.93
C PRO A 66 4.22 -15.51 11.55
N ALA A 67 3.49 -16.43 10.89
CA ALA A 67 2.30 -17.02 11.47
C ALA A 67 2.59 -17.69 12.82
N SER A 68 1.62 -17.63 13.74
CA SER A 68 1.75 -18.19 15.08
C SER A 68 0.45 -18.82 15.54
N GLY A 69 0.53 -20.01 16.15
CA GLY A 69 -0.63 -20.72 16.70
C GLY A 69 -1.70 -21.09 15.67
N GLY A 70 -1.32 -21.25 14.40
CA GLY A 70 -2.25 -21.55 13.30
C GLY A 70 -3.00 -20.34 12.72
N TYR A 71 -2.62 -19.13 13.12
CA TYR A 71 -3.20 -17.89 12.60
C TYR A 71 -2.13 -17.04 11.90
N PRO A 72 -2.50 -16.30 10.83
CA PRO A 72 -1.57 -15.39 10.19
C PRO A 72 -1.25 -14.20 11.09
N PHE A 73 -0.08 -13.61 10.92
CA PHE A 73 0.11 -12.23 11.35
C PHE A 73 -0.72 -11.31 10.44
N VAL A 74 -1.40 -10.32 11.03
CA VAL A 74 -2.23 -9.37 10.28
C VAL A 74 -1.77 -7.94 10.52
N ALA A 75 -1.45 -7.28 9.42
CA ALA A 75 -1.10 -5.88 9.33
C ALA A 75 -2.24 -5.07 8.69
N LYS A 76 -2.45 -3.86 9.18
CA LYS A 76 -3.48 -2.93 8.68
C LYS A 76 -2.93 -1.52 8.59
N TYR A 77 -3.05 -0.91 7.42
CA TYR A 77 -2.70 0.49 7.17
C TYR A 77 -3.95 1.24 6.68
N PRO A 78 -4.71 1.86 7.59
CA PRO A 78 -6.00 2.44 7.25
C PRO A 78 -5.87 3.71 6.41
N ARG A 79 -4.98 4.62 6.81
CA ARG A 79 -4.68 5.89 6.15
C ARG A 79 -3.25 6.32 6.44
N TYR A 80 -2.62 7.10 5.56
CA TYR A 80 -1.30 7.69 5.84
C TYR A 80 -1.29 8.54 7.11
N ASN A 81 -2.34 9.32 7.36
CA ASN A 81 -2.49 10.14 8.57
C ASN A 81 -2.74 9.34 9.85
N GLN A 82 -3.08 8.07 9.71
CA GLN A 82 -3.29 7.11 10.78
C GLN A 82 -2.13 6.10 10.87
N GLY A 83 -0.99 6.38 10.23
CA GLY A 83 0.23 5.56 10.34
C GLY A 83 0.63 5.20 11.78
N PRO A 84 0.43 6.05 12.81
CA PRO A 84 0.73 5.68 14.19
C PRO A 84 -0.23 4.63 14.79
N SER A 85 -1.33 4.33 14.11
CA SER A 85 -2.27 3.25 14.47
C SER A 85 -2.12 2.01 13.60
N SER A 86 -1.17 2.02 12.64
CA SER A 86 -0.88 0.84 11.83
C SER A 86 -0.09 -0.20 12.63
N ASN A 87 -0.12 -1.43 12.13
CA ASN A 87 0.65 -2.54 12.68
C ASN A 87 1.38 -3.23 11.54
N PRO A 88 2.74 -3.24 11.50
CA PRO A 88 3.65 -2.43 12.30
C PRO A 88 3.46 -0.92 12.14
N LEU A 89 3.95 -0.17 13.12
CA LEU A 89 3.84 1.28 13.22
C LEU A 89 4.61 2.01 12.09
N ILE A 90 3.98 3.00 11.44
CA ILE A 90 4.67 3.90 10.51
C ILE A 90 4.47 5.36 10.97
N ASN A 91 5.54 5.96 11.48
CA ASN A 91 5.50 7.32 12.02
C ASN A 91 5.69 8.41 10.96
N GLN A 92 6.29 8.07 9.82
CA GLN A 92 6.57 9.00 8.73
C GLN A 92 6.55 8.28 7.39
N TRP A 93 6.26 9.03 6.34
CA TRP A 93 6.26 8.59 4.96
C TRP A 93 7.20 9.47 4.16
N LEU A 94 7.93 8.86 3.22
CA LEU A 94 8.67 9.59 2.22
C LEU A 94 7.72 9.98 1.10
N VAL A 95 7.56 11.28 0.86
CA VAL A 95 6.63 11.79 -0.15
C VAL A 95 7.34 12.52 -1.27
N GLN A 96 6.82 12.35 -2.48
CA GLN A 96 7.29 13.08 -3.66
C GLN A 96 6.08 13.49 -4.51
N SER A 97 5.88 14.78 -4.74
CA SER A 97 4.70 15.27 -5.48
C SER A 97 4.85 15.22 -7.00
N SER A 98 6.07 15.16 -7.54
CA SER A 98 6.35 15.06 -8.97
C SER A 98 7.78 14.60 -9.22
N ALA A 99 8.09 14.21 -10.45
CA ALA A 99 9.43 13.77 -10.87
C ALA A 99 10.54 14.78 -10.59
N THR A 100 10.25 16.08 -10.63
CA THR A 100 11.24 17.15 -10.45
C THR A 100 11.35 17.64 -9.00
N ASN A 101 10.44 17.23 -8.12
CA ASN A 101 10.49 17.63 -6.71
C ASN A 101 11.30 16.61 -5.91
N PRO A 102 12.15 17.05 -4.96
CA PRO A 102 12.85 16.12 -4.09
C PRO A 102 11.87 15.38 -3.17
N SER A 103 12.21 14.14 -2.85
CA SER A 103 11.48 13.36 -1.85
C SER A 103 11.73 13.93 -0.44
N ILE A 104 10.68 14.03 0.38
CA ILE A 104 10.76 14.62 1.72
C ILE A 104 10.02 13.72 2.72
N TRP A 105 10.65 13.46 3.87
CA TRP A 105 10.00 12.76 4.97
C TRP A 105 8.94 13.64 5.63
N ARG A 106 7.74 13.10 5.80
CA ARG A 106 6.63 13.75 6.48
C ARG A 106 6.06 12.83 7.54
N ALA A 107 5.94 13.34 8.76
CA ALA A 107 5.25 12.61 9.82
C ALA A 107 3.82 12.27 9.38
N ALA A 108 3.31 11.11 9.80
CA ALA A 108 1.96 10.67 9.43
C ALA A 108 0.89 11.74 9.76
N GLY A 109 0.98 12.44 10.89
CA GLY A 109 0.05 13.53 11.22
C GLY A 109 0.18 14.83 10.40
N HIS A 110 1.07 14.89 9.40
CA HIS A 110 1.32 16.10 8.62
C HIS A 110 0.08 16.48 7.76
N PRO A 111 -0.26 17.78 7.60
CA PRO A 111 -1.44 18.21 6.82
C PRO A 111 -1.50 17.73 5.37
N VAL A 112 -0.35 17.38 4.80
CA VAL A 112 -0.24 16.76 3.47
C VAL A 112 -0.92 15.39 3.37
N PHE A 113 -1.29 14.76 4.49
CA PHE A 113 -2.01 13.49 4.53
C PHE A 113 -3.46 13.66 5.00
N TYR A 114 -3.96 14.89 5.14
CA TYR A 114 -5.37 15.11 5.40
C TYR A 114 -6.22 14.56 4.26
N ASP A 115 -7.44 14.17 4.59
CA ASP A 115 -8.33 13.43 3.69
C ASP A 115 -8.69 14.18 2.40
N THR A 116 -8.44 15.50 2.37
CA THR A 116 -8.67 16.38 1.22
C THR A 116 -7.41 16.66 0.39
N SER A 117 -6.26 16.12 0.79
CA SER A 117 -4.99 16.38 0.09
C SER A 117 -4.86 15.49 -1.16
N ILE A 118 -4.10 15.95 -2.16
CA ILE A 118 -3.82 15.17 -3.37
C ILE A 118 -3.07 13.86 -3.07
N PHE A 119 -2.21 13.85 -2.05
CA PHE A 119 -1.50 12.64 -1.63
C PHE A 119 -2.47 11.59 -1.10
N THR A 120 -3.55 12.02 -0.47
CA THR A 120 -4.57 11.10 0.02
C THR A 120 -5.56 10.79 -1.11
N THR A 121 -6.15 11.76 -1.79
CA THR A 121 -7.24 11.49 -2.77
C THR A 121 -6.79 10.84 -4.08
N ASP A 122 -5.54 11.06 -4.49
CA ASP A 122 -5.06 10.68 -5.83
C ASP A 122 -4.03 9.56 -5.78
N THR A 123 -3.84 8.89 -4.63
CA THR A 123 -2.98 7.71 -4.53
C THR A 123 -3.72 6.47 -4.04
N ASP A 124 -3.20 5.32 -4.44
CA ASP A 124 -3.56 4.03 -3.87
C ASP A 124 -2.32 3.12 -3.83
N TRP A 125 -2.39 2.04 -3.07
CA TRP A 125 -1.29 1.08 -2.97
C TRP A 125 -1.04 0.43 -4.33
N THR A 126 0.23 0.38 -4.71
CA THR A 126 0.66 -0.12 -6.02
C THR A 126 1.85 -1.05 -5.94
N ASP A 127 2.56 -1.04 -4.81
CA ASP A 127 3.75 -1.87 -4.59
C ASP A 127 3.82 -2.34 -3.15
N CYS A 128 4.20 -3.60 -2.99
CA CYS A 128 4.74 -4.15 -1.78
C CYS A 128 5.85 -5.14 -2.13
N LEU A 129 7.09 -4.64 -2.12
CA LEU A 129 8.27 -5.47 -2.19
C LEU A 129 8.56 -6.07 -0.82
N MET A 130 8.60 -7.40 -0.75
CA MET A 130 8.89 -8.15 0.47
C MET A 130 10.07 -9.09 0.27
N VAL A 131 10.80 -9.37 1.35
CA VAL A 131 11.80 -10.43 1.42
C VAL A 131 11.56 -11.31 2.63
N THR A 132 11.74 -12.61 2.46
CA THR A 132 11.60 -13.57 3.57
C THR A 132 12.87 -13.64 4.39
N ARG A 133 12.70 -13.76 5.70
CA ARG A 133 13.76 -13.93 6.69
C ARG A 133 13.43 -15.12 7.58
N ASP A 134 14.39 -16.03 7.74
CA ASP A 134 14.27 -17.09 8.75
C ASP A 134 14.42 -16.52 10.18
N ALA A 135 14.36 -17.39 11.19
CA ALA A 135 14.50 -16.98 12.59
C ALA A 135 15.86 -16.34 12.93
N ASN A 136 16.89 -16.55 12.09
CA ASN A 136 18.22 -15.96 12.20
C ASN A 136 18.40 -14.75 11.25
N PHE A 137 17.31 -14.26 10.63
CA PHE A 137 17.31 -13.18 9.64
C PHE A 137 18.13 -13.47 8.37
N VAL A 138 18.32 -14.74 8.03
CA VAL A 138 18.91 -15.14 6.76
C VAL A 138 17.89 -14.91 5.64
N TYR A 139 18.35 -14.26 4.57
CA TYR A 139 17.55 -13.97 3.38
C TYR A 139 17.12 -15.26 2.67
N GLY A 140 15.83 -15.37 2.34
CA GLY A 140 15.27 -16.54 1.65
C GLY A 140 14.82 -16.25 0.21
N ALA A 141 13.79 -15.42 0.04
CA ALA A 141 13.15 -15.14 -1.24
C ALA A 141 12.72 -13.66 -1.32
N GLU A 142 12.65 -13.12 -2.54
CA GLU A 142 12.01 -11.85 -2.86
C GLU A 142 10.62 -12.05 -3.47
N LEU A 143 9.68 -11.21 -3.07
CA LEU A 143 8.32 -11.13 -3.60
C LEU A 143 8.04 -9.68 -3.99
N GLU A 144 7.91 -9.39 -5.28
CA GLU A 144 7.32 -8.15 -5.76
C GLU A 144 5.82 -8.37 -5.94
N LEU A 145 5.03 -7.76 -5.06
CA LEU A 145 3.58 -7.84 -5.09
C LEU A 145 3.05 -6.44 -5.38
N GLY A 146 2.07 -6.31 -6.26
CA GLY A 146 1.60 -4.99 -6.67
C GLY A 146 0.92 -4.99 -8.02
N ASP A 147 0.66 -3.79 -8.51
CA ASP A 147 0.13 -3.57 -9.86
C ASP A 147 1.30 -3.44 -10.86
N PRO A 148 1.45 -4.38 -11.82
CA PRO A 148 2.53 -4.36 -12.79
C PRO A 148 2.62 -3.08 -13.63
N ALA A 149 1.52 -2.31 -13.74
CA ALA A 149 1.51 -1.04 -14.44
C ALA A 149 2.39 0.03 -13.77
N TYR A 150 2.79 -0.17 -12.50
CA TYR A 150 3.58 0.78 -11.72
C TYR A 150 5.03 0.33 -11.49
N ASN A 151 5.49 -0.80 -12.02
CA ASN A 151 6.86 -1.29 -11.78
C ASN A 151 7.92 -0.24 -12.15
N SER A 152 7.70 0.56 -13.20
CA SER A 152 8.62 1.66 -13.56
C SER A 152 8.71 2.77 -12.51
N CYS A 153 7.72 2.90 -11.62
CA CYS A 153 7.67 3.90 -10.56
C CYS A 153 8.42 3.46 -9.29
N ASN A 154 8.51 2.14 -9.05
CA ASN A 154 8.88 1.57 -7.75
C ASN A 154 10.33 1.06 -7.69
N GLY A 155 11.13 1.41 -8.71
CA GLY A 155 12.54 1.01 -8.80
C GLY A 155 12.70 -0.45 -9.25
N PRO A 156 13.96 -0.93 -9.35
CA PRO A 156 14.22 -2.30 -9.74
C PRO A 156 13.68 -3.26 -8.68
N SER A 157 13.15 -4.36 -9.17
CA SER A 157 12.62 -5.45 -8.39
C SER A 157 13.30 -6.76 -8.80
N GLU A 158 13.33 -7.71 -7.87
CA GLU A 158 13.62 -9.13 -8.06
C GLU A 158 15.06 -9.43 -8.44
N THR A 159 15.96 -9.28 -7.46
CA THR A 159 17.33 -9.77 -7.63
C THR A 159 17.46 -11.26 -7.26
N TYR A 160 16.58 -11.78 -6.40
CA TYR A 160 16.64 -13.17 -5.92
C TYR A 160 15.25 -13.76 -5.67
N GLN A 161 14.70 -14.45 -6.67
CA GLN A 161 13.42 -15.14 -6.54
C GLN A 161 13.61 -16.63 -6.23
N ASN A 162 13.36 -17.02 -4.98
CA ASN A 162 13.22 -18.42 -4.61
C ASN A 162 11.75 -18.74 -4.33
N ARG A 163 10.94 -18.76 -5.41
CA ARG A 163 9.48 -18.96 -5.35
C ARG A 163 9.05 -20.34 -4.82
N TYR A 164 9.99 -21.24 -4.53
CA TYR A 164 9.69 -22.51 -3.85
C TYR A 164 9.52 -22.35 -2.33
N LEU A 165 9.95 -21.23 -1.75
CA LEU A 165 9.88 -20.99 -0.31
C LEU A 165 8.54 -20.40 0.13
N VAL A 166 7.97 -19.51 -0.68
CA VAL A 166 6.75 -18.75 -0.37
C VAL A 166 6.00 -18.39 -1.65
N GLU A 167 4.69 -18.23 -1.51
CA GLU A 167 3.81 -17.69 -2.55
C GLU A 167 3.15 -16.41 -2.04
N GLY A 168 3.02 -15.41 -2.91
CA GLY A 168 2.40 -14.13 -2.58
C GLY A 168 1.27 -13.78 -3.53
N GLU A 169 0.16 -13.31 -2.99
CA GLU A 169 -1.00 -12.83 -3.73
C GLU A 169 -1.25 -11.36 -3.41
N TRP A 170 -1.63 -10.60 -4.44
CA TRP A 170 -2.09 -9.22 -4.34
C TRP A 170 -3.44 -9.09 -5.04
N PHE A 171 -4.43 -8.52 -4.36
CA PHE A 171 -5.71 -8.21 -4.98
C PHE A 171 -6.44 -7.10 -4.24
N THR A 172 -7.41 -6.51 -4.91
CA THR A 172 -8.22 -5.42 -4.36
C THR A 172 -9.69 -5.81 -4.41
N ILE A 173 -10.41 -5.57 -3.32
CA ILE A 173 -11.85 -5.74 -3.25
C ILE A 173 -12.54 -4.44 -2.83
N THR A 174 -13.80 -4.29 -3.21
CA THR A 174 -14.66 -3.21 -2.74
C THR A 174 -15.82 -3.81 -1.95
N SER A 175 -16.02 -3.33 -0.73
CA SER A 175 -17.12 -3.71 0.14
C SER A 175 -17.83 -2.47 0.64
N GLY A 176 -19.09 -2.28 0.22
CA GLY A 176 -19.81 -1.03 0.42
C GLY A 176 -19.07 0.15 -0.21
N SER A 177 -18.80 1.19 0.57
CA SER A 177 -18.05 2.38 0.15
C SER A 177 -16.53 2.31 0.39
N GLN A 178 -16.05 1.18 0.93
CA GLN A 178 -14.63 1.00 1.27
C GLN A 178 -13.96 0.07 0.27
N LYS A 179 -12.76 0.46 -0.16
CA LYS A 179 -11.86 -0.37 -0.95
C LYS A 179 -10.78 -0.92 -0.02
N PHE A 180 -10.36 -2.15 -0.28
CA PHE A 180 -9.33 -2.83 0.47
C PHE A 180 -8.36 -3.45 -0.51
N THR A 181 -7.07 -3.24 -0.26
CA THR A 181 -6.00 -3.94 -0.98
C THR A 181 -5.43 -4.97 -0.02
N TYR A 182 -5.41 -6.21 -0.48
CA TYR A 182 -4.96 -7.35 0.28
C TYR A 182 -3.64 -7.84 -0.30
N VAL A 183 -2.70 -8.10 0.60
CA VAL A 183 -1.50 -8.86 0.32
C VAL A 183 -1.50 -10.08 1.22
N GLN A 184 -1.34 -11.27 0.64
CA GLN A 184 -1.32 -12.52 1.38
C GLN A 184 -0.07 -13.28 1.00
N VAL A 185 0.67 -13.78 1.99
CA VAL A 185 1.86 -14.59 1.77
C VAL A 185 1.70 -15.91 2.50
N PHE A 186 1.98 -17.02 1.81
CA PHE A 186 1.83 -18.40 2.28
C PHE A 186 3.19 -19.09 2.43
#